data_AF-A0A946E7J6-F1
#
_entry.id   AF-A0A946E7J6-F1
#
_cell.length_a   1.000
_cell.length_b   1.000
_cell.length_c   1.000
_cell.angle_alpha   90.00
_cell.angle_beta   90.00
_cell.angle_gamma   90.00
#
_symmetry.space_group_name_H-M   'P 1'
#
loop_
_entity.id
_entity.type
_entity.pdbx_description
1 polymer ?
#
loop_
_entity_poly.entity_id
_entity_poly.type
_entity_poly.pdbx_seq_one_letter_code
_entity_poly.pdbx_strand_id
1 'polypeptide(L)'
;MNIKQIISVSFTVVAFVSANAQLPSSGMSESGVLDGVYVQEHVPTKRVIQYTALREADIVWAKRIWRTIDLREKKNHPLTYPTEPISDRRSLWDVIKYGVMVEKSLTPYTAQDDFGNPNDQFDLPLVPPNGNADDPIYKEELNALFMDTRTEPKLDDEGLEMYDDMGEPLDTTMSEDISSEQIIKYYVKEDWFFDKQRGVQERRIIGIAPVRYKLDPNGDIKGLSVMFWLYFPECRYVFQNFFVYNSENDARRMSYDDLFWK
;
A
#
# COMPACT_ATOMS: atom_id res chain seq x y z
N MET A 1 -10.85 48.99 -72.11
CA MET A 1 -11.61 48.26 -71.07
C MET A 1 -11.27 46.78 -71.23
N ASN A 2 -10.31 46.27 -70.45
CA ASN A 2 -9.86 44.87 -70.48
C ASN A 2 -9.79 44.41 -69.02
N ILE A 3 -10.69 43.53 -68.60
CA ILE A 3 -10.70 42.93 -67.26
C ILE A 3 -10.17 41.51 -67.41
N LYS A 4 -8.97 41.26 -66.88
CA LYS A 4 -8.43 39.91 -66.68
C LYS A 4 -9.09 39.33 -65.42
N GLN A 5 -9.78 38.20 -65.57
CA GLN A 5 -10.25 37.41 -64.43
C GLN A 5 -9.07 36.64 -63.83
N ILE A 6 -8.77 36.87 -62.56
CA ILE A 6 -7.85 36.05 -61.76
C ILE A 6 -8.74 35.09 -60.95
N ILE A 7 -8.68 33.81 -61.26
CA ILE A 7 -9.32 32.75 -60.48
C ILE A 7 -8.29 32.29 -59.43
N SER A 8 -8.49 32.63 -58.16
CA SER A 8 -7.70 32.07 -57.07
C SER A 8 -8.30 30.73 -56.63
N VAL A 9 -7.59 29.63 -56.90
CA VAL A 9 -7.93 28.31 -56.36
C VAL A 9 -7.30 28.20 -54.98
N SER A 10 -8.12 28.30 -53.94
CA SER A 10 -7.70 28.07 -52.56
C SER A 10 -7.68 26.56 -52.28
N PHE A 11 -6.49 25.99 -52.13
CA PHE A 11 -6.31 24.58 -51.79
C PHE A 11 -6.25 24.41 -50.27
N THR A 12 -7.38 24.08 -49.65
CA THR A 12 -7.45 23.85 -48.19
C THR A 12 -6.91 22.45 -47.88
N VAL A 13 -5.70 22.38 -47.33
CA VAL A 13 -5.12 21.12 -46.81
C VAL A 13 -5.86 20.78 -45.51
N VAL A 14 -6.73 19.77 -45.55
CA VAL A 14 -7.33 19.18 -44.34
C VAL A 14 -6.29 18.25 -43.73
N ALA A 15 -5.58 18.73 -42.71
CA ALA A 15 -4.73 17.89 -41.88
C ALA A 15 -5.63 17.00 -41.00
N PHE A 16 -5.70 15.71 -41.31
CA PHE A 16 -6.25 14.70 -40.41
C PHE A 16 -5.29 14.56 -39.22
N VAL A 17 -5.57 15.25 -38.12
CA VAL A 17 -4.96 14.95 -36.83
C VAL A 17 -5.70 13.72 -36.31
N SER A 18 -5.09 12.55 -36.45
CA SER A 18 -5.49 11.36 -35.71
C SER A 18 -5.19 11.62 -34.23
N ALA A 19 -6.13 12.26 -33.53
CA ALA A 19 -6.14 12.24 -32.09
C ALA A 19 -6.44 10.78 -31.70
N ASN A 20 -5.41 10.06 -31.25
CA ASN A 20 -5.63 8.85 -30.47
C ASN A 20 -6.32 9.31 -29.18
N ALA A 21 -7.64 9.34 -29.20
CA ALA A 21 -8.44 9.45 -27.99
C ALA A 21 -8.18 8.17 -27.19
N GLN A 22 -7.21 8.22 -26.28
CA GLN A 22 -7.16 7.26 -25.19
C GLN A 22 -8.49 7.41 -24.44
N LEU A 23 -9.23 6.31 -24.38
CA LEU A 23 -10.43 6.23 -23.55
C LEU A 23 -10.04 6.64 -22.12
N PRO A 24 -10.87 7.44 -21.43
CA PRO A 24 -10.60 7.79 -20.05
C PRO A 24 -10.43 6.51 -19.23
N SER A 25 -9.34 6.46 -18.48
CA SER A 25 -9.06 5.41 -17.49
C SER A 25 -10.25 5.32 -16.54
N SER A 26 -11.05 4.28 -16.70
CA SER A 26 -12.26 4.03 -15.94
C SER A 26 -11.92 3.50 -14.55
N GLY A 27 -11.76 4.42 -13.59
CA GLY A 27 -12.02 4.19 -12.18
C GLY A 27 -13.39 4.78 -11.82
N MET A 28 -14.06 4.19 -10.83
CA MET A 28 -15.31 4.73 -10.29
C MET A 28 -15.15 6.23 -9.97
N SER A 29 -16.08 7.07 -10.44
CA SER A 29 -16.09 8.47 -10.03
C SER A 29 -16.34 8.54 -8.51
N GLU A 30 -15.67 9.45 -7.81
CA GLU A 30 -15.93 9.70 -6.37
C GLU A 30 -17.40 10.03 -6.08
N SER A 31 -18.18 10.43 -7.10
CA SER A 31 -19.61 10.74 -6.96
C SER A 31 -20.54 9.54 -7.08
N GLY A 32 -20.03 8.33 -7.35
CA GLY A 32 -20.85 7.13 -7.53
C GLY A 32 -21.72 7.15 -8.80
N VAL A 33 -21.52 8.13 -9.69
CA VAL A 33 -22.22 8.21 -10.98
C VAL A 33 -21.45 7.37 -12.01
N LEU A 34 -22.17 6.45 -12.66
CA LEU A 34 -21.65 5.64 -13.75
C LEU A 34 -21.42 6.52 -14.99
N ASP A 35 -20.16 6.88 -15.25
CA ASP A 35 -19.74 7.51 -16.50
C ASP A 35 -19.20 6.42 -17.45
N GLY A 36 -20.03 6.01 -18.41
CA GLY A 36 -19.69 4.98 -19.38
C GLY A 36 -20.90 4.19 -19.89
N VAL A 37 -20.68 3.39 -20.93
CA VAL A 37 -21.73 2.55 -21.56
C VAL A 37 -22.03 1.29 -20.73
N TYR A 38 -21.09 0.84 -19.89
CA TYR A 38 -21.22 -0.35 -19.06
C TYR A 38 -20.41 -0.20 -17.76
N VAL A 39 -20.87 -0.86 -16.69
CA VAL A 39 -20.10 -1.01 -15.44
C VAL A 39 -19.05 -2.09 -15.69
N GLN A 40 -17.76 -1.77 -15.57
CA GLN A 40 -16.70 -2.78 -15.62
C GLN A 40 -16.73 -3.64 -14.35
N GLU A 41 -17.41 -4.79 -14.39
CA GLU A 41 -17.39 -5.79 -13.33
C GLU A 41 -16.07 -6.57 -13.33
N HIS A 42 -14.95 -5.97 -12.95
CA HIS A 42 -13.67 -6.68 -13.10
C HIS A 42 -12.97 -7.14 -11.82
N VAL A 43 -12.95 -6.41 -10.69
CA VAL A 43 -12.63 -6.99 -9.35
C VAL A 43 -13.18 -6.15 -8.17
N PRO A 44 -14.50 -5.99 -7.99
CA PRO A 44 -15.04 -5.73 -6.64
C PRO A 44 -15.90 -6.88 -6.08
N THR A 45 -16.27 -7.85 -6.91
CA THR A 45 -17.20 -8.94 -6.54
C THR A 45 -16.53 -10.31 -6.43
N LYS A 46 -15.23 -10.40 -6.70
CA LYS A 46 -14.51 -11.68 -6.65
C LYS A 46 -14.27 -12.08 -5.19
N ARG A 47 -14.84 -13.20 -4.76
CA ARG A 47 -14.61 -13.74 -3.42
C ARG A 47 -13.17 -14.23 -3.21
N VAL A 48 -12.66 -14.06 -1.99
CA VAL A 48 -11.37 -14.63 -1.55
C VAL A 48 -11.42 -16.16 -1.61
N ILE A 49 -10.41 -16.78 -2.20
CA ILE A 49 -10.30 -18.24 -2.26
C ILE A 49 -9.90 -18.76 -0.89
N GLN A 50 -10.78 -19.51 -0.23
CA GLN A 50 -10.49 -20.04 1.11
C GLN A 50 -9.38 -21.11 1.05
N TYR A 51 -8.57 -21.16 2.09
CA TYR A 51 -7.62 -22.26 2.26
C TYR A 51 -8.36 -23.58 2.41
N THR A 52 -7.77 -24.66 1.91
CA THR A 52 -8.35 -25.99 2.09
C THR A 52 -8.34 -26.38 3.56
N ALA A 53 -9.43 -26.95 4.06
CA ALA A 53 -9.45 -27.49 5.41
C ALA A 53 -8.44 -28.63 5.52
N LEU A 54 -7.58 -28.58 6.53
CA LEU A 54 -6.59 -29.62 6.81
C LEU A 54 -6.92 -30.30 8.12
N ARG A 55 -6.65 -31.59 8.18
CA ARG A 55 -6.62 -32.35 9.42
C ARG A 55 -5.17 -32.53 9.85
N GLU A 56 -4.90 -32.37 11.15
CA GLU A 56 -3.56 -32.54 11.71
C GLU A 56 -2.90 -33.88 11.32
N ALA A 57 -3.67 -34.96 11.34
CA ALA A 57 -3.20 -36.30 10.98
C ALA A 57 -2.68 -36.41 9.53
N ASP A 58 -3.06 -35.49 8.63
CA ASP A 58 -2.68 -35.52 7.22
C ASP A 58 -1.41 -34.70 6.92
N ILE A 59 -0.93 -33.94 7.91
CA ILE A 59 0.30 -33.18 7.83
C ILE A 59 1.47 -34.09 8.18
N VAL A 60 2.27 -34.48 7.19
CA VAL A 60 3.45 -35.36 7.41
C VAL A 60 4.70 -34.56 7.77
N TRP A 61 4.76 -33.33 7.30
CA TRP A 61 5.87 -32.42 7.54
C TRP A 61 5.37 -30.99 7.48
N ALA A 62 5.88 -30.14 8.36
CA ALA A 62 5.63 -28.71 8.36
C ALA A 62 6.89 -27.94 8.75
N LYS A 63 7.11 -26.79 8.12
CA LYS A 63 8.20 -25.88 8.42
C LYS A 63 7.76 -24.44 8.20
N ARG A 64 8.13 -23.59 9.15
CA ARG A 64 7.96 -22.14 9.06
C ARG A 64 9.17 -21.50 8.37
N ILE A 65 8.90 -20.62 7.42
CA ILE A 65 9.89 -19.95 6.58
C ILE A 65 9.62 -18.45 6.58
N TRP A 66 10.68 -17.65 6.67
CA TRP A 66 10.63 -16.20 6.48
C TRP A 66 11.22 -15.86 5.13
N ARG A 67 10.39 -15.33 4.25
CA ARG A 67 10.77 -14.86 2.92
C ARG A 67 10.90 -13.33 2.94
N THR A 68 11.87 -12.83 2.20
CA THR A 68 12.01 -11.39 1.96
C THR A 68 11.66 -11.09 0.52
N ILE A 69 10.81 -10.10 0.30
CA ILE A 69 10.46 -9.56 -1.02
C ILE A 69 11.09 -8.17 -1.14
N ASP A 70 12.15 -8.05 -1.93
CA ASP A 70 12.86 -6.78 -2.11
C ASP A 70 12.23 -5.95 -3.24
N LEU A 71 11.70 -4.78 -2.93
CA LEU A 71 10.98 -3.93 -3.89
C LEU A 71 11.88 -3.29 -4.94
N ARG A 72 13.20 -3.29 -4.70
CA ARG A 72 14.19 -2.80 -5.66
C ARG A 72 14.35 -3.74 -6.85
N GLU A 73 13.94 -5.00 -6.72
CA GLU A 73 13.97 -5.97 -7.80
C GLU A 73 12.84 -5.71 -8.80
N LYS A 74 13.16 -5.71 -10.10
CA LYS A 74 12.19 -5.44 -11.18
C LYS A 74 10.95 -6.33 -11.14
N LYS A 75 11.11 -7.59 -10.73
CA LYS A 75 10.00 -8.56 -10.61
C LYS A 75 8.96 -8.15 -9.56
N ASN A 76 9.31 -7.29 -8.60
CA ASN A 76 8.47 -6.86 -7.49
C ASN A 76 7.90 -5.44 -7.68
N HIS A 77 8.21 -4.77 -8.80
CA HIS A 77 7.60 -3.49 -9.17
C HIS A 77 6.07 -3.43 -9.13
N PRO A 78 5.32 -4.53 -9.40
CA PRO A 78 3.87 -4.54 -9.21
C PRO A 78 3.41 -4.23 -7.77
N LEU A 79 4.27 -4.38 -6.77
CA LEU A 79 3.97 -4.06 -5.36
C LEU A 79 4.27 -2.60 -4.99
N THR A 80 5.22 -1.97 -5.69
CA THR A 80 5.66 -0.60 -5.42
C THR A 80 4.84 0.43 -6.18
N TYR A 81 4.52 0.13 -7.44
CA TYR A 81 3.86 1.09 -8.30
C TYR A 81 2.34 0.98 -8.22
N PRO A 82 1.61 2.10 -8.41
CA PRO A 82 2.14 3.43 -8.63
C PRO A 82 2.61 4.10 -7.32
N THR A 83 3.64 4.95 -7.39
CA THR A 83 4.14 5.70 -6.22
C THR A 83 3.06 6.58 -5.63
N GLU A 84 2.33 7.27 -6.51
CA GLU A 84 1.16 8.06 -6.17
C GLU A 84 -0.10 7.31 -6.62
N PRO A 85 -1.19 7.32 -5.84
CA PRO A 85 -2.41 6.62 -6.21
C PRO A 85 -3.03 7.23 -7.48
N ILE A 86 -3.23 6.40 -8.51
CA ILE A 86 -3.81 6.82 -9.79
C ILE A 86 -5.15 6.11 -9.94
N SER A 87 -6.25 6.87 -9.85
CA SER A 87 -7.63 6.40 -10.09
C SER A 87 -7.99 5.11 -9.31
N ASP A 88 -7.82 3.93 -9.93
CA ASP A 88 -8.14 2.61 -9.39
C ASP A 88 -6.92 1.81 -8.91
N ARG A 89 -5.69 2.34 -9.05
CA ARG A 89 -4.44 1.66 -8.71
C ARG A 89 -3.73 2.35 -7.57
N ARG A 90 -3.24 1.53 -6.65
CA ARG A 90 -2.53 1.93 -5.44
C ARG A 90 -1.37 0.98 -5.20
N SER A 91 -0.27 1.49 -4.63
CA SER A 91 0.83 0.62 -4.17
C SER A 91 0.35 -0.31 -3.06
N LEU A 92 1.07 -1.40 -2.80
CA LEU A 92 0.73 -2.30 -1.69
C LEU A 92 0.75 -1.55 -0.35
N TRP A 93 1.69 -0.61 -0.19
CA TRP A 93 1.77 0.24 1.00
C TRP A 93 0.51 1.10 1.18
N ASP A 94 0.03 1.75 0.13
CA ASP A 94 -1.17 2.58 0.20
C ASP A 94 -2.43 1.76 0.46
N VAL A 95 -2.49 0.52 -0.04
CA VAL A 95 -3.56 -0.43 0.25
C VAL A 95 -3.56 -0.82 1.73
N ILE A 96 -2.38 -1.13 2.28
CA ILE A 96 -2.22 -1.40 3.72
C ILE A 96 -2.63 -0.17 4.55
N LYS A 97 -2.12 1.01 4.18
CA LYS A 97 -2.44 2.29 4.83
C LYS A 97 -3.95 2.54 4.84
N TYR A 98 -4.61 2.32 3.71
CA TYR A 98 -6.06 2.43 3.58
C TYR A 98 -6.82 1.42 4.46
N GLY A 99 -6.42 0.14 4.44
CA GLY A 99 -7.08 -0.92 5.20
C GLY A 99 -6.97 -0.73 6.73
N VAL A 100 -5.87 -0.14 7.19
CA VAL A 100 -5.66 0.16 8.62
C VAL A 100 -6.34 1.47 9.03
N MET A 101 -6.13 2.57 8.29
CA MET A 101 -6.58 3.90 8.74
C MET A 101 -8.00 4.27 8.33
N VAL A 102 -8.44 3.89 7.14
CA VAL A 102 -9.73 4.30 6.58
C VAL A 102 -10.77 3.21 6.79
N GLU A 103 -10.50 2.01 6.30
CA GLU A 103 -11.42 0.88 6.40
C GLU A 103 -11.46 0.30 7.82
N LYS A 104 -10.34 0.41 8.55
CA LYS A 104 -10.14 -0.13 9.91
C LYS A 104 -10.44 -1.63 9.99
N SER A 105 -10.20 -2.36 8.89
CA SER A 105 -10.41 -3.80 8.78
C SER A 105 -9.14 -4.61 9.01
N LEU A 106 -7.97 -3.97 9.00
CA LEU A 106 -6.68 -4.59 9.27
C LEU A 106 -6.16 -4.20 10.64
N THR A 107 -5.74 -5.20 11.42
CA THR A 107 -5.11 -4.99 12.73
C THR A 107 -3.59 -5.06 12.60
N PRO A 108 -2.85 -3.95 12.84
CA PRO A 108 -1.39 -4.00 12.92
C PRO A 108 -0.93 -4.57 14.25
N TYR A 109 0.12 -5.38 14.21
CA TYR A 109 0.77 -5.98 15.38
C TYR A 109 2.17 -5.40 15.52
N THR A 110 2.59 -5.09 16.74
CA THR A 110 3.91 -4.49 16.95
C THR A 110 5.03 -5.44 16.50
N ALA A 111 6.04 -4.88 15.82
CA ALA A 111 7.18 -5.66 15.33
C ALA A 111 8.29 -5.83 16.39
N GLN A 112 8.12 -5.22 17.56
CA GLN A 112 9.05 -5.28 18.69
C GLN A 112 8.26 -5.52 19.98
N ASP A 113 8.87 -6.27 20.90
CA ASP A 113 8.36 -6.39 22.26
C ASP A 113 8.71 -5.15 23.10
N ASP A 114 8.21 -5.09 24.33
CA ASP A 114 8.46 -4.00 25.29
C ASP A 114 9.96 -3.85 25.64
N PHE A 115 10.78 -4.87 25.33
CA PHE A 115 12.22 -4.90 25.56
C PHE A 115 13.04 -4.56 24.31
N GLY A 116 12.40 -4.25 23.17
CA GLY A 116 13.04 -3.92 21.90
C GLY A 116 13.55 -5.12 21.10
N ASN A 117 13.19 -6.35 21.45
CA ASN A 117 13.49 -7.53 20.65
C ASN A 117 12.48 -7.67 19.50
N PRO A 118 12.88 -8.21 18.34
CA PRO A 118 11.96 -8.47 17.24
C PRO A 118 10.83 -9.41 17.66
N ASN A 119 9.60 -9.01 17.39
CA ASN A 119 8.39 -9.77 17.65
C ASN A 119 7.67 -10.06 16.32
N ASP A 120 7.30 -11.32 16.13
CA ASP A 120 6.56 -11.80 14.97
C ASP A 120 5.43 -12.78 15.36
N GLN A 121 5.05 -12.82 16.64
CA GLN A 121 4.15 -13.82 17.20
C GLN A 121 2.66 -13.44 17.13
N PHE A 122 2.32 -12.23 16.67
CA PHE A 122 0.95 -11.71 16.61
C PHE A 122 0.24 -11.69 17.98
N ASP A 123 0.98 -11.39 19.03
CA ASP A 123 0.54 -11.35 20.44
C ASP A 123 0.21 -9.93 20.93
N LEU A 124 0.80 -8.91 20.31
CA LEU A 124 0.58 -7.49 20.63
C LEU A 124 -0.19 -6.77 19.50
N PRO A 125 -1.51 -6.98 19.39
CA PRO A 125 -2.34 -6.26 18.43
C PRO A 125 -2.56 -4.82 18.89
N LEU A 126 -2.50 -3.89 17.95
CA LEU A 126 -2.93 -2.52 18.20
C LEU A 126 -4.45 -2.45 18.07
N VAL A 127 -5.13 -2.41 19.21
CA VAL A 127 -6.60 -2.36 19.29
C VAL A 127 -7.05 -1.15 20.11
N PRO A 128 -8.21 -0.55 19.78
CA PRO A 128 -8.73 0.56 20.55
C PRO A 128 -9.04 0.09 21.99
N PRO A 129 -8.56 0.79 23.04
CA PRO A 129 -8.69 0.38 24.45
C PRO A 129 -10.13 0.06 24.89
N ASN A 130 -11.11 0.73 24.27
CA ASN A 130 -12.53 0.60 24.60
C ASN A 130 -13.37 0.04 23.45
N GLY A 131 -12.74 -0.54 22.42
CA GLY A 131 -13.43 -0.90 21.17
C GLY A 131 -13.85 0.31 20.32
N ASN A 132 -13.62 1.53 20.82
CA ASN A 132 -13.91 2.76 20.10
C ASN A 132 -12.75 3.10 19.15
N ALA A 133 -12.95 2.86 17.86
CA ALA A 133 -11.94 3.13 16.85
C ALA A 133 -11.69 4.64 16.60
N ASP A 134 -12.41 5.53 17.29
CA ASP A 134 -12.22 6.97 17.25
C ASP A 134 -11.50 7.55 18.46
N ASP A 135 -11.05 6.70 19.38
CA ASP A 135 -10.28 7.09 20.56
C ASP A 135 -9.00 7.86 20.18
N PRO A 136 -8.72 9.03 20.80
CA PRO A 136 -7.53 9.82 20.51
C PRO A 136 -6.21 9.05 20.69
N ILE A 137 -6.12 8.20 21.71
CA ILE A 137 -4.90 7.43 22.01
C ILE A 137 -4.62 6.45 20.88
N TYR A 138 -5.65 5.69 20.48
CA TYR A 138 -5.55 4.73 19.38
C TYR A 138 -5.19 5.41 18.05
N LYS A 139 -5.74 6.60 17.79
CA LYS A 139 -5.40 7.39 16.59
C LYS A 139 -3.95 7.86 16.60
N GLU A 140 -3.44 8.28 17.76
CA GLU A 140 -2.04 8.68 17.90
C GLU A 140 -1.09 7.50 17.65
N GLU A 141 -1.37 6.35 18.25
CA GLU A 141 -0.59 5.13 18.03
C GLU A 141 -0.65 4.65 16.58
N LEU A 142 -1.82 4.73 15.94
CA LEU A 142 -1.95 4.44 14.51
C LEU A 142 -1.17 5.41 13.64
N ASN A 143 -1.28 6.71 13.91
CA ASN A 143 -0.56 7.73 13.15
C ASN A 143 0.95 7.54 13.28
N ALA A 144 1.45 7.13 14.46
CA ALA A 144 2.86 6.83 14.67
C ALA A 144 3.38 5.66 13.78
N LEU A 145 2.51 4.78 13.28
CA LEU A 145 2.91 3.72 12.34
C LEU A 145 3.08 4.23 10.90
N PHE A 146 2.43 5.33 10.54
CA PHE A 146 2.34 5.81 9.15
C PHE A 146 2.85 7.23 8.94
N MET A 147 3.23 7.93 10.00
CA MET A 147 3.72 9.29 9.97
C MET A 147 5.07 9.39 10.70
N ASP A 148 5.98 10.15 10.13
CA ASP A 148 7.22 10.56 10.79
C ASP A 148 6.97 11.87 11.53
N THR A 149 7.09 11.82 12.85
CA THR A 149 7.01 13.00 13.71
C THR A 149 8.41 13.57 13.90
N ARG A 150 8.62 14.81 13.46
CA ARG A 150 9.82 15.59 13.76
C ARG A 150 9.44 16.77 14.64
N THR A 151 10.25 17.00 15.65
CA THR A 151 10.11 18.11 16.59
C THR A 151 11.22 19.10 16.27
N GLU A 152 10.84 20.30 15.86
CA GLU A 152 11.77 21.39 15.57
C GLU A 152 11.48 22.56 16.51
N PRO A 153 12.49 23.31 16.96
CA PRO A 153 12.27 24.46 17.82
C PRO A 153 11.43 25.51 17.08
N LYS A 154 10.40 26.02 17.75
CA LYS A 154 9.54 27.07 17.22
C LYS A 154 10.33 28.38 17.19
N LEU A 155 10.45 28.95 16.01
CA LEU A 155 11.11 30.22 15.79
C LEU A 155 10.10 31.37 15.80
N ASP A 156 10.50 32.54 16.32
CA ASP A 156 9.77 33.79 16.18
C ASP A 156 9.95 34.41 14.78
N ASP A 157 9.31 35.57 14.54
CA ASP A 157 9.39 36.29 13.27
C ASP A 157 10.82 36.76 12.91
N GLU A 158 11.74 36.77 13.88
CA GLU A 158 13.15 37.15 13.74
C GLU A 158 14.07 35.92 13.59
N GLY A 159 13.52 34.70 13.65
CA GLY A 159 14.26 33.44 13.52
C GLY A 159 14.93 32.97 14.82
N LEU A 160 14.54 33.51 15.98
CA LEU A 160 15.02 33.10 17.30
C LEU A 160 14.10 32.06 17.93
N GLU A 161 14.66 31.12 18.68
CA GLU A 161 13.88 30.11 19.40
C GLU A 161 12.96 30.79 20.43
N MET A 162 11.68 30.45 20.39
CA MET A 162 10.72 30.89 21.39
C MET A 162 10.84 30.00 22.63
N TYR A 163 10.81 30.59 23.82
CA TYR A 163 10.74 29.86 25.08
C TYR A 163 9.39 30.09 25.74
N ASP A 164 8.93 29.11 26.53
CA ASP A 164 7.76 29.27 27.38
C ASP A 164 8.07 30.17 28.60
N ASP A 165 7.04 30.46 29.41
CA ASP A 165 7.17 31.29 30.62
C ASP A 165 8.12 30.67 31.68
N MET A 166 8.52 29.41 31.52
CA MET A 166 9.44 28.67 32.38
C MET A 166 10.86 28.59 31.82
N GLY A 167 11.10 29.09 30.60
CA GLY A 167 12.39 29.11 29.93
C GLY A 167 12.72 27.85 29.14
N GLU A 168 11.75 26.97 28.87
CA GLU A 168 11.91 25.78 28.02
C GLU A 168 11.60 26.12 26.56
N PRO A 169 12.34 25.60 25.57
CA PRO A 169 12.09 25.89 24.17
C PRO A 169 10.70 25.38 23.77
N LEU A 170 9.91 26.25 23.14
CA LEU A 170 8.66 25.86 22.51
C LEU A 170 8.99 25.12 21.23
N ASP A 171 8.57 23.87 21.11
CA ASP A 171 8.77 23.10 19.90
C ASP A 171 7.51 23.09 19.01
N THR A 172 7.72 23.02 17.69
CA THR A 172 6.68 22.72 16.71
C THR A 172 6.84 21.28 16.23
N THR A 173 5.77 20.50 16.41
CA THR A 173 5.70 19.13 15.90
C THR A 173 5.19 19.14 14.46
N MET A 174 6.04 18.71 13.53
CA MET A 174 5.67 18.46 12.14
C MET A 174 5.52 16.95 11.91
N SER A 175 4.38 16.54 11.36
CA SER A 175 4.12 15.16 10.99
C SER A 175 4.12 15.02 9.47
N GLU A 176 5.02 14.20 8.92
CA GLU A 176 5.09 13.88 7.49
C GLU A 176 4.58 12.46 7.23
N ASP A 177 3.80 12.28 6.18
CA ASP A 177 3.28 10.97 5.79
C ASP A 177 4.38 10.07 5.20
N ILE A 178 4.46 8.82 5.67
CA ILE A 178 5.35 7.81 5.10
C ILE A 178 4.83 7.42 3.72
N SER A 179 5.63 7.70 2.69
CA SER A 179 5.32 7.36 1.30
C SER A 179 5.70 5.92 0.96
N SER A 180 5.11 5.40 -0.12
CA SER A 180 5.40 4.05 -0.63
C SER A 180 6.87 3.86 -1.05
N GLU A 181 7.57 4.93 -1.44
CA GLU A 181 8.99 4.91 -1.83
C GLU A 181 9.93 4.63 -0.66
N GLN A 182 9.51 4.98 0.56
CA GLN A 182 10.31 4.72 1.76
C GLN A 182 10.31 3.23 2.13
N ILE A 183 9.38 2.44 1.59
CA ILE A 183 9.33 0.99 1.80
C ILE A 183 10.31 0.30 0.85
N ILE A 184 11.23 -0.48 1.42
CA ILE A 184 12.32 -1.12 0.66
C ILE A 184 11.97 -2.58 0.36
N LYS A 185 11.32 -3.25 1.31
CA LYS A 185 11.03 -4.68 1.23
C LYS A 185 9.88 -5.06 2.14
N TYR A 186 9.30 -6.21 1.86
CA TYR A 186 8.34 -6.87 2.74
C TYR A 186 8.93 -8.17 3.29
N TYR A 187 8.80 -8.39 4.59
CA TYR A 187 8.97 -9.72 5.17
C TYR A 187 7.65 -10.47 5.09
N VAL A 188 7.72 -11.73 4.70
CA VAL A 188 6.57 -12.62 4.56
C VAL A 188 6.85 -13.87 5.37
N LYS A 189 5.97 -14.15 6.32
CA LYS A 189 6.02 -15.33 7.18
C LYS A 189 5.12 -16.40 6.59
N GLU A 190 5.68 -17.56 6.25
CA GLU A 190 5.00 -18.64 5.54
C GLU A 190 5.13 -19.98 6.28
N ASP A 191 4.06 -20.76 6.28
CA ASP A 191 4.06 -22.16 6.71
C ASP A 191 4.00 -23.06 5.48
N TRP A 192 5.05 -23.85 5.32
CA TRP A 192 5.20 -24.84 4.27
C TRP A 192 4.90 -26.22 4.87
N PHE A 193 3.99 -26.97 4.26
CA PHE A 193 3.65 -28.29 4.75
C PHE A 193 3.30 -29.24 3.61
N PHE A 194 3.43 -30.54 3.89
CA PHE A 194 3.07 -31.59 2.96
C PHE A 194 1.79 -32.28 3.42
N ASP A 195 0.72 -32.12 2.63
CA ASP A 195 -0.56 -32.81 2.82
C ASP A 195 -0.49 -34.19 2.14
N LYS A 196 -0.50 -35.25 2.95
CA LYS A 196 -0.42 -36.63 2.46
C LYS A 196 -1.67 -37.10 1.73
N GLN A 197 -2.84 -36.54 2.06
CA GLN A 197 -4.10 -36.95 1.46
C GLN A 197 -4.17 -36.46 0.02
N ARG A 198 -3.68 -35.24 -0.23
CA ARG A 198 -3.64 -34.64 -1.58
C ARG A 198 -2.33 -34.91 -2.31
N GLY A 199 -1.28 -35.32 -1.60
CA GLY A 199 0.04 -35.56 -2.18
C GLY A 199 0.70 -34.30 -2.72
N VAL A 200 0.35 -33.12 -2.18
CA VAL A 200 0.81 -31.82 -2.63
C VAL A 200 1.48 -31.09 -1.48
N GLN A 201 2.60 -30.42 -1.77
CA GLN A 201 3.20 -29.45 -0.86
C GLN A 201 2.50 -28.10 -1.03
N GLU A 202 1.93 -27.61 0.05
CA GLU A 202 1.25 -26.31 0.09
C GLU A 202 2.04 -25.30 0.92
N ARG A 203 1.86 -24.02 0.57
CA ARG A 203 2.40 -22.88 1.30
C ARG A 203 1.25 -21.98 1.74
N ARG A 204 1.27 -21.56 3.01
CA ARG A 204 0.30 -20.61 3.57
C ARG A 204 1.03 -19.42 4.11
N ILE A 205 0.63 -18.23 3.66
CA ILE A 205 1.16 -16.99 4.19
C ILE A 205 0.42 -16.69 5.49
N ILE A 206 1.18 -16.49 6.56
CA ILE A 206 0.67 -16.21 7.91
C ILE A 206 0.68 -14.71 8.16
N GLY A 207 1.73 -14.01 7.71
CA GLY A 207 1.78 -12.56 7.85
C GLY A 207 2.74 -11.88 6.90
N ILE A 208 2.57 -10.58 6.82
CA ILE A 208 3.39 -9.68 6.02
C ILE A 208 3.78 -8.47 6.88
N ALA A 209 5.00 -7.98 6.72
CA ALA A 209 5.49 -6.79 7.41
C ALA A 209 6.25 -5.87 6.44
N PRO A 210 5.89 -4.58 6.35
CA PRO A 210 6.66 -3.59 5.63
C PRO A 210 7.96 -3.26 6.37
N VAL A 211 9.01 -3.02 5.61
CA VAL A 211 10.35 -2.70 6.11
C VAL A 211 10.89 -1.47 5.40
N ARG A 212 11.37 -0.50 6.20
CA ARG A 212 12.00 0.74 5.73
C ARG A 212 13.37 0.97 6.37
N TYR A 213 14.11 1.99 5.93
CA TYR A 213 15.36 2.37 6.57
C TYR A 213 15.07 3.03 7.92
N LYS A 214 15.89 2.69 8.92
CA LYS A 214 15.95 3.44 10.17
C LYS A 214 16.93 4.59 9.98
N LEU A 215 16.41 5.82 9.98
CA LEU A 215 17.19 7.04 9.85
C LEU A 215 17.57 7.57 11.24
N ASP A 216 18.77 8.12 11.38
CA ASP A 216 19.17 8.91 12.54
C ASP A 216 18.64 10.36 12.39
N PRO A 217 18.65 11.21 13.44
CA PRO A 217 18.28 12.63 13.32
C PRO A 217 19.09 13.39 12.26
N ASN A 218 20.30 12.91 11.94
CA ASN A 218 21.16 13.49 10.89
C ASN A 218 20.80 13.02 9.47
N GLY A 219 19.80 12.14 9.30
CA GLY A 219 19.41 11.55 8.02
C GLY A 219 20.22 10.33 7.57
N ASP A 220 21.19 9.89 8.38
CA ASP A 220 22.01 8.73 8.07
C ASP A 220 21.27 7.39 8.30
N ILE A 221 21.52 6.41 7.42
CA ILE A 221 20.92 5.08 7.51
C ILE A 221 21.63 4.26 8.61
N LYS A 222 20.95 4.05 9.75
CA LYS A 222 21.43 3.20 10.85
C LYS A 222 21.11 1.72 10.68
N GLY A 223 20.12 1.39 9.85
CA GLY A 223 19.72 0.00 9.63
C GLY A 223 18.36 -0.14 8.98
N LEU A 224 17.72 -1.29 9.20
CA LEU A 224 16.37 -1.59 8.73
C LEU A 224 15.41 -1.62 9.91
N SER A 225 14.25 -1.01 9.74
CA SER A 225 13.17 -1.03 10.71
C SER A 225 12.01 -1.84 10.13
N VAL A 226 11.64 -2.91 10.83
CA VAL A 226 10.36 -3.59 10.60
C VAL A 226 9.29 -2.73 11.26
N MET A 227 8.28 -2.33 10.51
CA MET A 227 7.29 -1.37 11.01
C MET A 227 6.30 -2.08 11.94
N PHE A 228 5.51 -2.99 11.38
CA PHE A 228 4.50 -3.78 12.09
C PHE A 228 4.22 -5.05 11.30
N TRP A 229 3.66 -6.06 11.95
CA TRP A 229 3.16 -7.26 11.29
C TRP A 229 1.66 -7.15 11.02
N LEU A 230 1.22 -7.68 9.89
CA LEU A 230 -0.19 -7.87 9.58
C LEU A 230 -0.49 -9.35 9.44
N TYR A 231 -1.62 -9.77 10.00
CA TYR A 231 -2.11 -11.12 9.82
C TYR A 231 -2.63 -11.28 8.39
N PHE A 232 -1.95 -12.10 7.59
CA PHE A 232 -2.18 -12.16 6.15
C PHE A 232 -3.59 -12.63 5.80
N PRO A 233 -4.21 -13.63 6.48
CA PRO A 233 -5.58 -14.03 6.20
C PRO A 233 -6.61 -12.91 6.29
N GLU A 234 -6.44 -11.92 7.16
CA GLU A 234 -7.26 -10.70 7.20
C GLU A 234 -6.98 -9.80 5.99
N CYS A 235 -5.69 -9.61 5.67
CA CYS A 235 -5.25 -8.81 4.53
C CYS A 235 -5.88 -9.26 3.21
N ARG A 236 -6.14 -10.56 3.03
CA ARG A 236 -6.73 -11.11 1.80
C ARG A 236 -8.07 -10.47 1.43
N TYR A 237 -8.89 -10.13 2.43
CA TYR A 237 -10.20 -9.51 2.20
C TYR A 237 -10.08 -8.09 1.66
N VAL A 238 -9.06 -7.36 2.10
CA VAL A 238 -8.74 -6.01 1.59
C VAL A 238 -8.02 -6.11 0.25
N PHE A 239 -6.96 -6.91 0.16
CA PHE A 239 -6.09 -7.06 -1.01
C PHE A 239 -6.83 -7.58 -2.24
N GLN A 240 -7.93 -8.30 -2.05
CA GLN A 240 -8.79 -8.73 -3.14
C GLN A 240 -9.49 -7.58 -3.86
N ASN A 241 -9.77 -6.47 -3.17
CA ASN A 241 -10.52 -5.34 -3.72
C ASN A 241 -9.62 -4.31 -4.46
N PHE A 242 -8.30 -4.50 -4.43
CA PHE A 242 -7.35 -3.58 -5.03
C PHE A 242 -6.56 -4.22 -6.16
N PHE A 243 -6.41 -3.47 -7.25
CA PHE A 243 -5.69 -3.91 -8.44
C PHE A 243 -4.19 -3.69 -8.33
N VAL A 244 -3.45 -4.71 -8.75
CA VAL A 244 -1.99 -4.67 -8.91
C VAL A 244 -1.64 -3.91 -10.19
N TYR A 245 -0.58 -3.11 -10.12
CA TYR A 245 -0.04 -2.46 -11.31
C TYR A 245 0.63 -3.47 -12.26
N ASN A 246 0.19 -3.50 -13.51
CA ASN A 246 0.76 -4.35 -14.55
C ASN A 246 1.27 -3.50 -15.72
N SER A 247 2.59 -3.42 -15.89
CA SER A 247 3.23 -2.65 -16.97
C SER A 247 3.20 -3.36 -18.33
N GLU A 248 3.08 -4.69 -18.35
CA GLU A 248 3.13 -5.47 -19.59
C GLU A 248 1.76 -5.61 -20.25
N ASN A 249 0.69 -5.69 -19.43
CA ASN A 249 -0.67 -5.88 -19.95
C ASN A 249 -1.74 -5.27 -19.04
N ASP A 250 -2.16 -4.07 -19.40
CA ASP A 250 -3.18 -3.30 -18.68
C ASP A 250 -4.57 -3.97 -18.64
N ALA A 251 -4.89 -4.75 -19.69
CA ALA A 251 -6.15 -5.46 -19.78
C ALA A 251 -6.20 -6.68 -18.85
N ARG A 252 -5.05 -7.22 -18.45
CA ARG A 252 -4.97 -8.28 -17.44
C ARG A 252 -4.89 -7.65 -16.05
N ARG A 253 -6.06 -7.34 -15.51
CA ARG A 253 -6.21 -6.89 -14.12
C ARG A 253 -6.15 -8.08 -13.16
N MET A 254 -5.33 -7.96 -12.12
CA MET A 254 -5.12 -8.97 -11.07
C MET A 254 -5.21 -8.27 -9.72
N SER A 255 -5.81 -8.91 -8.72
CA SER A 255 -5.82 -8.37 -7.35
C SER A 255 -4.50 -8.63 -6.63
N TYR A 256 -4.26 -7.94 -5.52
CA TYR A 256 -3.11 -8.26 -4.67
C TYR A 256 -3.22 -9.68 -4.08
N ASP A 257 -4.43 -10.15 -3.75
CA ASP A 257 -4.62 -11.54 -3.28
C ASP A 257 -4.18 -12.56 -4.35
N ASP A 258 -4.58 -12.35 -5.61
CA ASP A 258 -4.20 -13.22 -6.73
C ASP A 258 -2.68 -13.26 -6.95
N LEU A 259 -2.00 -12.12 -6.76
CA LEU A 259 -0.54 -12.02 -6.90
C LEU A 259 0.20 -12.87 -5.85
N PHE A 260 -0.27 -12.84 -4.60
CA PHE A 260 0.30 -13.64 -3.52
C PHE A 260 -0.10 -15.12 -3.58
N TRP A 261 -1.23 -15.44 -4.22
CA TRP A 261 -1.71 -16.81 -4.39
C TRP A 261 -0.94 -17.60 -5.45
N LYS A 262 -0.29 -16.92 -6.40
CA LYS A 262 0.46 -17.53 -7.50
C LYS A 262 1.76 -18.21 -7.02
#